data_AF-A0AAV5UU80-F1
#
_entry.id   AF-A0AAV5UU80-F1
#
_cell.length_a   1.000
_cell.length_b   1.000
_cell.length_c   1.000
_cell.angle_alpha   90.00
_cell.angle_beta   90.00
_cell.angle_gamma   90.00
#
_symmetry.space_group_name_H-M   'P 1'
#
loop_
_entity.id
_entity.type
_entity.pdbx_description
1 polymer ?
#
loop_
_entity_poly.entity_id
_entity_poly.type
_entity_poly.pdbx_seq_one_letter_code
_entity_poly.pdbx_strand_id
1 'polypeptide(L)'
;MFIKIMLATILLVTVNAQWSAWTEKTDSVCPETCGMCGVKVVATRTCTGVCSCSGPSQRYEECGSKMCLWPRKYVFSTCCAGYKKGVLPSRAFECVAIPTIAAKTRIA
;
A
#
# COMPACT_ATOMS: atom_id res chain seq x y z
N MET A 1 -27.28 31.30 53.42
CA MET A 1 -26.94 31.69 52.04
C MET A 1 -25.82 30.78 51.56
N PHE A 2 -26.17 29.61 51.00
CA PHE A 2 -25.20 28.58 50.55
C PHE A 2 -25.20 28.57 49.03
N ILE A 3 -24.17 29.15 48.44
CA ILE A 3 -23.97 29.23 46.99
C ILE A 3 -23.66 27.81 46.51
N LYS A 4 -24.68 27.13 45.95
CA LYS A 4 -24.50 25.88 45.22
C LYS A 4 -23.77 26.19 43.92
N ILE A 5 -22.44 26.18 43.95
CA ILE A 5 -21.62 26.14 42.75
C ILE A 5 -21.88 24.78 42.11
N MET A 6 -22.82 24.76 41.16
CA MET A 6 -22.98 23.68 40.21
C MET A 6 -21.62 23.49 39.55
N LEU A 7 -20.88 22.46 40.00
CA LEU A 7 -19.75 21.93 39.28
C LEU A 7 -20.32 21.39 37.97
N ALA A 8 -20.36 22.23 36.94
CA ALA A 8 -20.58 21.78 35.59
C ALA A 8 -19.42 20.82 35.28
N THR A 9 -19.70 19.53 35.37
CA THR A 9 -18.82 18.48 34.87
C THR A 9 -18.63 18.75 33.39
N ILE A 10 -17.55 19.45 33.05
CA ILE A 10 -17.06 19.57 31.69
C ILE A 10 -16.77 18.13 31.27
N LEU A 11 -17.66 17.57 30.45
CA LEU A 11 -17.40 16.33 29.76
C LEU A 11 -16.23 16.64 28.82
N LEU A 12 -15.00 16.35 29.25
CA LEU A 12 -13.83 16.35 28.38
C LEU A 12 -14.07 15.24 27.36
N VAL A 13 -14.76 15.56 26.27
CA VAL A 13 -14.81 14.71 25.08
C VAL A 13 -13.38 14.74 24.54
N THR A 14 -12.59 13.74 24.91
CA THR A 14 -11.28 13.51 24.32
C THR A 14 -11.52 13.12 22.87
N VAL A 15 -11.45 14.10 21.97
CA VAL A 15 -11.57 13.89 20.53
C VAL A 15 -10.28 13.26 20.03
N ASN A 16 -10.10 11.97 20.29
CA ASN A 16 -8.93 11.25 19.86
C ASN A 16 -8.93 11.13 18.32
N ALA A 17 -7.75 11.27 17.70
CA ALA A 17 -7.59 11.00 16.28
C ALA A 17 -7.84 9.51 16.03
N GLN A 18 -8.83 9.19 15.21
CA GLN A 18 -9.17 7.81 14.87
C GLN A 18 -9.15 7.61 13.35
N TRP A 19 -8.63 6.47 12.93
CA TRP A 19 -8.73 6.03 11.55
C TRP A 19 -10.15 5.52 11.26
N SER A 20 -10.70 5.90 10.10
CA SER A 20 -11.86 5.23 9.54
C SER A 20 -11.53 3.77 9.19
N ALA A 21 -12.56 2.98 8.93
CA ALA A 21 -12.39 1.70 8.25
C ALA A 21 -11.67 1.91 6.90
N TRP A 22 -10.96 0.87 6.47
CA TRP A 22 -10.36 0.85 5.14
C TRP A 22 -11.46 0.71 4.09
N THR A 23 -11.41 1.59 3.09
CA THR A 23 -12.23 1.50 1.89
C THR A 23 -11.36 0.91 0.79
N GLU A 24 -11.68 -0.31 0.38
CA GLU A 24 -11.02 -0.98 -0.75
C GLU A 24 -11.30 -0.22 -2.06
N LYS A 25 -10.28 -0.12 -2.91
CA LYS A 25 -10.29 0.54 -4.21
C LYS A 25 -10.16 -0.53 -5.29
N THR A 26 -11.29 -1.12 -5.65
CA THR A 26 -11.36 -2.15 -6.72
C THR A 26 -11.04 -1.59 -8.10
N ASP A 27 -11.32 -0.31 -8.33
CA ASP A 27 -11.20 0.34 -9.65
C ASP A 27 -9.87 1.08 -9.84
N SER A 28 -8.87 0.82 -8.98
CA SER A 28 -7.56 1.45 -9.13
C SER A 28 -6.84 0.93 -10.37
N VAL A 29 -6.64 1.82 -11.34
CA VAL A 29 -5.93 1.51 -12.59
C VAL A 29 -4.44 1.42 -12.33
N CYS A 30 -3.81 0.36 -12.83
CA CYS A 30 -2.36 0.23 -12.78
C CYS A 30 -1.71 1.22 -13.75
N PRO A 31 -0.86 2.16 -13.28
CA PRO A 31 -0.26 3.16 -14.15
C PRO A 31 0.68 2.54 -15.20
N GLU A 32 1.39 1.48 -14.82
CA GLU A 32 2.29 0.73 -15.70
C GLU A 32 1.75 -0.68 -15.91
N THR A 33 1.27 -0.98 -17.11
CA THR A 33 0.57 -2.25 -17.37
C THR A 33 1.51 -3.44 -17.64
N CYS A 34 2.82 -3.28 -17.46
CA CYS A 34 3.81 -4.34 -17.66
C CYS A 34 5.01 -4.23 -16.71
N GLY A 35 5.79 -5.30 -16.62
CA GLY A 35 7.09 -5.35 -15.98
C GLY A 35 7.04 -5.47 -14.46
N MET A 36 5.86 -5.48 -13.83
CA MET A 36 5.69 -5.26 -12.39
C MET A 36 6.32 -3.94 -11.93
N CYS A 37 6.20 -2.90 -12.77
CA CYS A 37 6.73 -1.56 -12.50
C CYS A 37 5.69 -0.63 -11.89
N GLY A 38 4.41 -0.99 -11.97
CA GLY A 38 3.30 -0.16 -11.54
C GLY A 38 3.01 -0.36 -10.07
N VAL A 39 2.56 0.71 -9.42
CA VAL A 39 2.02 0.66 -8.07
C VAL A 39 0.64 1.30 -8.09
N LYS A 40 -0.36 0.58 -7.59
CA LYS A 40 -1.75 1.05 -7.49
C LYS A 40 -2.17 1.16 -6.04
N VAL A 41 -3.15 2.01 -5.77
CA VAL A 41 -3.74 2.17 -4.43
C VAL A 41 -4.87 1.17 -4.28
N VAL A 42 -4.74 0.23 -3.35
CA VAL A 42 -5.75 -0.83 -3.14
C VAL A 42 -6.71 -0.52 -2.03
N ALA A 43 -6.35 0.34 -1.07
CA ALA A 43 -7.27 0.77 -0.03
C ALA A 43 -6.91 2.15 0.48
N THR A 44 -7.92 2.90 0.91
CA THR A 44 -7.75 4.23 1.50
C THR A 44 -8.53 4.31 2.81
N ARG A 45 -8.03 5.08 3.77
CA ARG A 45 -8.73 5.43 5.01
C ARG A 45 -8.54 6.91 5.31
N THR A 46 -9.49 7.50 6.02
CA THR A 46 -9.48 8.90 6.40
C THR A 46 -9.28 9.01 7.91
N CYS A 47 -8.49 10.00 8.33
CA CYS A 47 -8.36 10.33 9.73
C CYS A 47 -9.51 11.25 10.16
N THR A 48 -10.22 10.88 11.21
CA THR A 48 -11.28 11.69 11.83
C THR A 48 -10.85 12.13 13.22
N GLY A 49 -11.07 13.39 13.56
CA GLY A 49 -10.72 13.96 14.87
C GLY A 49 -9.96 15.29 14.75
N VAL A 50 -9.62 15.87 15.89
CA VAL A 50 -8.94 17.19 15.98
C VAL A 50 -7.41 17.04 15.94
N CYS A 51 -6.90 15.83 16.17
CA CYS A 51 -5.48 15.49 16.13
C CYS A 51 -5.11 14.68 14.88
N SER A 52 -3.82 14.60 14.55
CA SER A 52 -3.30 13.80 13.43
C SER A 52 -3.23 12.31 13.76
N CYS A 53 -3.69 11.46 12.84
CA CYS A 53 -3.53 10.02 12.96
C CYS A 53 -2.12 9.58 12.55
N SER A 54 -1.55 8.60 13.26
CA SER A 54 -0.26 8.00 12.92
C SER A 54 -0.39 6.86 11.90
N GLY A 55 0.53 6.79 10.95
CA GLY A 55 0.61 5.75 9.93
C GLY A 55 0.02 6.13 8.56
N PRO A 56 0.02 5.20 7.60
CA PRO A 56 -0.35 5.50 6.22
C PRO A 56 -1.88 5.65 6.06
N SER A 57 -2.30 6.58 5.22
CA SER A 57 -3.71 6.75 4.79
C SER A 57 -4.08 5.87 3.59
N GLN A 58 -3.08 5.30 2.91
CA GLN A 58 -3.25 4.51 1.69
C GLN A 58 -2.48 3.19 1.79
N ARG A 59 -3.03 2.13 1.22
CA ARG A 59 -2.34 0.87 0.95
C ARG A 59 -2.04 0.76 -0.53
N TYR A 60 -0.87 0.21 -0.82
CA TYR A 60 -0.36 0.08 -2.18
C TYR A 60 -0.10 -1.39 -2.51
N GLU A 61 -0.25 -1.74 -3.78
CA GLU A 61 0.08 -3.05 -4.34
C GLU A 61 0.82 -2.84 -5.66
N GLU A 62 1.82 -3.68 -5.93
CA GLU A 62 2.50 -3.72 -7.22
C GLU A 62 1.59 -4.35 -8.28
N CYS A 63 1.71 -3.89 -9.52
CA CYS A 63 0.82 -4.29 -10.60
C CYS A 63 1.52 -4.26 -11.97
N GLY A 64 0.85 -4.81 -12.98
CA GLY A 64 1.39 -4.89 -14.34
C GLY A 64 2.24 -6.14 -14.56
N SER A 65 1.73 -7.32 -14.22
CA SER A 65 2.49 -8.58 -14.26
C SER A 65 2.94 -9.03 -15.66
N LYS A 66 2.30 -8.53 -16.72
CA LYS A 66 2.69 -8.84 -18.11
C LYS A 66 4.11 -8.40 -18.38
N MET A 67 4.84 -9.15 -19.19
CA MET A 67 6.18 -8.75 -19.64
C MET A 67 6.14 -7.49 -20.50
N CYS A 68 7.08 -6.57 -20.27
CA CYS A 68 7.26 -5.45 -21.19
C CYS A 68 7.94 -5.92 -22.48
N LEU A 69 7.41 -5.49 -23.63
CA LEU A 69 8.08 -5.67 -24.91
C LEU A 69 9.35 -4.82 -24.95
N TRP A 70 10.46 -5.42 -25.36
CA TRP A 70 11.75 -4.73 -25.51
C TRP A 70 11.97 -4.35 -26.99
N PRO A 71 12.55 -3.18 -27.32
CA PRO A 71 12.94 -2.07 -26.44
C PRO A 71 11.81 -1.02 -26.29
N ARG A 72 11.60 -0.48 -25.08
CA ARG A 72 10.75 0.72 -24.90
C ARG A 72 11.61 1.95 -24.69
N LYS A 73 11.08 3.11 -25.10
CA LYS A 73 11.73 4.43 -24.95
C LYS A 73 12.11 4.76 -23.50
N TYR A 74 11.39 4.23 -22.51
CA TYR A 74 11.55 4.56 -21.08
C TYR A 74 11.80 3.35 -20.16
N VAL A 75 11.80 2.12 -20.71
CA VAL A 75 11.98 0.88 -19.93
C VAL A 75 12.95 -0.04 -20.66
N PHE A 76 14.16 -0.18 -20.12
CA PHE A 76 15.26 -0.96 -20.71
C PHE A 76 15.23 -2.45 -20.34
N SER A 77 14.30 -2.87 -19.48
CA SER A 77 14.19 -4.25 -18.98
C SER A 77 12.78 -4.81 -19.21
N THR A 78 12.68 -6.11 -19.47
CA THR A 78 11.38 -6.81 -19.58
C THR A 78 10.61 -6.82 -18.26
N CYS A 79 11.31 -6.82 -17.12
CA CYS A 79 10.77 -6.78 -15.76
C CYS A 79 11.53 -5.75 -14.91
N CYS A 80 10.83 -5.07 -14.00
CA CYS A 80 11.41 -4.11 -13.06
C CYS A 80 12.27 -4.79 -11.99
N ALA A 81 13.02 -3.97 -11.24
CA ALA A 81 13.87 -4.46 -10.15
C ALA A 81 13.04 -5.26 -9.13
N GLY A 82 13.61 -6.36 -8.63
CA GLY A 82 12.89 -7.30 -7.76
C GLY A 82 12.05 -8.33 -8.52
N TYR A 83 11.92 -8.21 -9.85
CA TYR A 83 11.15 -9.11 -10.69
C TYR A 83 11.99 -9.73 -11.81
N LYS A 84 11.65 -10.98 -12.18
CA LYS A 84 12.28 -11.71 -13.30
C LYS A 84 11.22 -12.36 -14.18
N LYS A 85 11.61 -12.75 -15.39
CA LYS A 85 10.78 -13.57 -16.26
C LYS A 85 10.47 -14.91 -15.58
N GLY A 86 9.19 -15.21 -15.43
CA GLY A 86 8.68 -16.48 -14.93
C GLY A 86 7.64 -17.09 -15.87
N VAL A 87 7.32 -18.34 -15.63
CA VAL A 87 6.23 -19.07 -16.29
C VAL A 87 5.20 -19.41 -15.22
N LEU A 88 3.97 -18.91 -15.39
CA LEU A 88 2.87 -19.24 -14.50
C LEU A 88 2.29 -20.63 -14.82
N PRO A 89 1.52 -21.25 -13.90
CA PRO A 89 0.80 -22.50 -14.18
C PRO A 89 -0.11 -22.44 -15.41
N SER A 90 -0.61 -21.24 -15.74
CA SER A 90 -1.38 -20.94 -16.96
C SER A 90 -0.56 -20.99 -18.25
N ARG A 91 0.75 -21.29 -18.19
CA ARG A 91 1.72 -21.23 -19.28
C ARG A 91 1.94 -19.82 -19.84
N ALA A 92 1.45 -18.79 -19.15
CA ALA A 92 1.74 -17.40 -19.47
C ALA A 92 3.13 -16.99 -18.98
N PHE A 93 3.79 -16.17 -19.78
CA PHE A 93 5.05 -15.53 -19.44
C PHE A 93 4.77 -14.21 -18.72
N GLU A 94 5.05 -14.15 -17.42
CA GLU A 94 4.85 -12.97 -16.58
C GLU A 94 6.10 -12.62 -15.77
N CYS A 95 6.17 -11.36 -15.32
CA CYS A 95 7.17 -10.92 -14.37
C CYS A 95 6.77 -11.41 -12.98
N VAL A 96 7.60 -12.27 -12.39
CA VAL A 96 7.39 -12.86 -11.07
C VAL A 96 8.43 -12.34 -10.11
N ALA A 97 8.05 -12.20 -8.84
CA ALA A 97 8.97 -11.75 -7.81
C ALA A 97 10.20 -12.67 -7.79
N ILE A 98 11.37 -12.08 -7.76
CA ILE A 98 12.60 -12.81 -7.50
C ILE A 98 12.47 -13.28 -6.05
N PRO A 99 12.46 -14.59 -5.78
CA PRO A 99 12.50 -15.04 -4.41
C PRO A 99 13.78 -14.47 -3.81
N THR A 100 13.64 -13.58 -2.83
CA THR A 100 14.73 -13.24 -1.95
C THR A 100 15.02 -14.53 -1.20
N ILE A 101 15.94 -15.35 -1.74
CA ILE A 101 16.51 -16.44 -0.98
C ILE A 101 17.09 -15.72 0.23
N ALA A 102 16.46 -15.89 1.41
CA ALA A 102 17.00 -15.39 2.67
C ALA A 102 18.48 -15.77 2.65
N ALA A 103 19.36 -14.76 2.67
CA ALA A 103 20.79 -14.97 2.53
C ALA A 103 21.15 -16.13 3.45
N LYS A 104 21.64 -17.25 2.88
CA LYS A 104 22.06 -18.41 3.65
C LYS A 104 22.96 -17.85 4.74
N THR A 105 22.49 -17.79 5.99
CA THR A 105 23.26 -17.26 7.11
C THR A 105 24.54 -18.07 7.11
N ARG A 106 25.63 -17.44 6.66
CA ARG A 106 26.95 -18.06 6.69
C ARG A 106 27.29 -18.08 8.17
N ILE A 107 27.03 -19.21 8.83
CA ILE A 107 27.69 -19.52 10.09
C ILE A 107 29.15 -19.72 9.71
N ALA A 108 29.97 -18.73 10.04
CA ALA A 108 31.41 -18.82 10.17
C ALA A 108 31.78 -17.97 11.39
#